data_AF-A0A960TXB3-F1
#
_entry.id   AF-A0A960TXB3-F1
#
_cell.length_a   1.000
_cell.length_b   1.000
_cell.length_c   1.000
_cell.angle_alpha   90.00
_cell.angle_beta   90.00
_cell.angle_gamma   90.00
#
_symmetry.space_group_name_H-M   'P 1'
#
loop_
_entity.id
_entity.type
_entity.pdbx_description
1 polymer ?
#
loop_
_entity_poly.entity_id
_entity_poly.type
_entity_poly.pdbx_seq_one_letter_code
_entity_poly.pdbx_strand_id
1 'polypeptide(L)'
;MGIFQIGRTAYAAPEWETVSAGSAEWALHAVADDAAMGLLDRDTAAIYRAYALFAPSKLPSRYQPATNADADVESGHAPCWTAALNELRVAYAELTPYAREEIDRVAPSYIGLATHYRGGFATPTLPDDSAILARDNFGDTGGLKVPHVHYTDHFAIRWGSSFEFADTSITVEDLGEYLEDAWDLFVNDQGYARPYQSNDYYLDVYVGNSGSGSPGIGGGAAAYVTFYDVSSRDIFDSMNYMVIQKGVFSYGDYTREVVGHEFYHMIQFGAGIAHDCYDYMYTAASEGSAWAAEASAVWAEDEASPDSNFWVGFVSEAQNYPELSIMYFGGSLHYGRSLFFDYIDERHGGEEAIYALWNECHASILDSADALLRDQGTSLHAMFPKYALANFFGDYLEGDLFPTAPLHTQFDDYPLEFVAGEDLGDDVPENFAANYLRFAPDSGNQLSFHIEGADRVGGR
;
A
#
# COMPACT_ATOMS: atom_id res chain seq x y z
N MET A 1 9.30 13.26 -29.55
CA MET A 1 8.27 13.28 -28.50
C MET A 1 9.01 13.57 -27.21
N GLY A 2 8.73 14.69 -26.55
CA GLY A 2 9.37 15.07 -25.29
C GLY A 2 8.30 15.16 -24.21
N ILE A 3 8.60 14.68 -23.02
CA ILE A 3 7.68 14.68 -21.86
C ILE A 3 8.19 15.69 -20.85
N PHE A 4 7.25 16.41 -20.24
CA PHE A 4 7.53 17.40 -19.21
C PHE A 4 6.68 17.09 -17.98
N GLN A 5 7.32 16.97 -16.82
CA GLN A 5 6.64 16.91 -15.53
C GLN A 5 6.67 18.32 -14.92
N ILE A 6 5.50 18.84 -14.57
CA ILE A 6 5.36 20.17 -13.95
C ILE A 6 4.52 19.99 -12.70
N GLY A 7 5.17 19.72 -11.57
CA GLY A 7 4.50 19.58 -10.28
C GLY A 7 4.44 20.91 -9.52
N ARG A 8 3.33 21.15 -8.81
CA ARG A 8 3.24 22.12 -7.72
C ARG A 8 3.26 21.39 -6.37
N THR A 9 3.89 22.00 -5.37
CA THR A 9 3.76 21.64 -3.95
C THR A 9 3.18 22.82 -3.19
N ALA A 10 1.94 22.70 -2.67
CA ALA A 10 1.42 23.49 -1.55
C ALA A 10 0.07 22.95 -1.07
N TYR A 11 -0.08 22.67 0.22
CA TYR A 11 -1.35 22.43 0.91
C TYR A 11 -1.35 23.18 2.25
N ALA A 12 -2.51 23.72 2.65
CA ALA A 12 -2.76 24.32 3.96
C ALA A 12 -3.96 23.61 4.62
N ALA A 13 -3.88 23.35 5.93
CA ALA A 13 -4.94 22.71 6.72
C ALA A 13 -5.24 23.47 8.04
N PRO A 14 -6.44 23.29 8.66
CA PRO A 14 -6.93 24.11 9.77
C PRO A 14 -6.66 23.54 11.18
N GLU A 15 -6.58 24.45 12.16
CA GLU A 15 -6.21 24.23 13.57
C GLU A 15 -7.25 23.45 14.42
N TRP A 16 -6.76 22.50 15.23
CA TRP A 16 -7.40 22.06 16.48
C TRP A 16 -6.35 21.63 17.53
N GLU A 17 -6.53 22.09 18.78
CA GLU A 17 -5.68 21.76 19.95
C GLU A 17 -6.14 20.47 20.66
N THR A 18 -5.25 19.47 20.67
CA THR A 18 -5.01 18.51 21.77
C THR A 18 -3.48 18.36 21.87
N VAL A 19 -2.91 17.91 22.99
CA VAL A 19 -1.45 17.71 23.09
C VAL A 19 -1.02 16.71 22.00
N SER A 20 -0.45 17.21 20.91
CA SER A 20 -0.58 16.61 19.58
C SER A 20 0.62 15.73 19.21
N ALA A 21 0.34 14.69 18.42
CA ALA A 21 1.33 13.90 17.68
C ALA A 21 2.42 14.76 17.00
N GLY A 22 2.06 15.99 16.60
CA GLY A 22 2.98 16.96 15.99
C GLY A 22 4.22 17.33 16.84
N SER A 23 4.17 17.17 18.16
CA SER A 23 5.32 17.47 19.03
C SER A 23 6.47 16.45 18.91
N ALA A 24 6.14 15.17 18.73
CA ALA A 24 7.13 14.12 18.52
C ALA A 24 7.64 14.14 17.07
N GLU A 25 6.74 14.34 16.12
CA GLU A 25 7.05 14.44 14.68
C GLU A 25 8.05 15.57 14.38
N TRP A 26 7.84 16.75 14.96
CA TRP A 26 8.79 17.86 14.80
C TRP A 26 10.19 17.52 15.33
N ALA A 27 10.25 16.89 16.51
CA ALA A 27 11.52 16.50 17.11
C ALA A 27 12.25 15.44 16.27
N LEU A 28 11.51 14.49 15.68
CA LEU A 28 12.06 13.48 14.77
C LEU A 28 12.67 14.12 13.52
N HIS A 29 11.99 15.09 12.91
CA HIS A 29 12.50 15.87 11.78
C HIS A 29 13.77 16.64 12.12
N ALA A 30 13.72 17.46 13.17
CA ALA A 30 14.85 18.28 13.58
C ALA A 30 16.10 17.42 13.90
N VAL A 31 15.91 16.23 14.48
CA VAL A 31 17.00 15.28 14.74
C VAL A 31 17.52 14.66 13.43
N ALA A 32 16.64 14.31 12.49
CA ALA A 32 17.03 13.76 11.19
C ALA A 32 17.82 14.77 10.34
N ASP A 33 17.35 16.02 10.26
CA ASP A 33 18.01 17.10 9.54
C ASP A 33 19.41 17.39 10.10
N ASP A 34 19.52 17.50 11.43
CA ASP A 34 20.81 17.75 12.08
C ASP A 34 21.78 16.57 11.92
N ALA A 35 21.27 15.33 11.91
CA ALA A 35 22.08 14.16 11.60
C ALA A 35 22.58 14.19 10.14
N ALA A 36 21.70 14.54 9.18
CA ALA A 36 22.05 14.67 7.76
C ALA A 36 23.08 15.80 7.51
N MET A 37 23.02 16.88 8.29
CA MET A 37 24.01 17.96 8.27
C MET A 37 25.31 17.63 9.01
N GLY A 38 25.43 16.45 9.63
CA GLY A 38 26.59 16.05 10.43
C GLY A 38 26.74 16.80 11.76
N LEU A 39 25.67 17.45 12.23
CA LEU A 39 25.60 18.14 13.52
C LEU A 39 25.35 17.20 14.69
N LEU A 40 24.77 16.03 14.41
CA LEU A 40 24.68 14.90 15.33
C LEU A 40 25.49 13.73 14.77
N ASP A 41 26.26 13.07 15.63
CA ASP A 41 26.75 11.75 15.31
C ASP A 41 25.60 10.72 15.34
N ARG A 42 25.83 9.57 14.71
CA ARG A 42 24.84 8.50 14.57
C ARG A 42 24.24 8.05 15.91
N ASP A 43 25.07 7.92 16.94
CA ASP A 43 24.65 7.44 18.25
C ASP A 43 23.77 8.48 18.94
N THR A 44 24.18 9.75 18.90
CA THR A 44 23.40 10.86 19.46
C THR A 44 22.07 11.02 18.74
N ALA A 45 22.04 10.92 17.40
CA ALA A 45 20.81 10.96 16.62
C ALA A 45 19.84 9.82 17.00
N ALA A 46 20.35 8.60 17.17
CA ALA A 46 19.55 7.46 17.61
C ALA A 46 18.99 7.68 19.05
N ILE A 47 19.81 8.13 19.99
CA ILE A 47 19.33 8.42 21.36
C ILE A 47 18.23 9.50 21.34
N TYR A 48 18.41 10.57 20.55
CA TYR A 48 17.43 11.66 20.49
C TYR A 48 16.14 11.24 19.81
N ARG A 49 16.19 10.39 18.77
CA ARG A 49 14.97 9.79 18.22
C ARG A 49 14.25 8.93 19.27
N ALA A 50 14.97 8.09 20.00
CA ALA A 50 14.35 7.32 21.08
C ALA A 50 13.74 8.23 22.17
N TYR A 51 14.37 9.36 22.50
CA TYR A 51 13.78 10.36 23.38
C TYR A 51 12.54 11.01 22.77
N ALA A 52 12.56 11.41 21.51
CA ALA A 52 11.39 11.97 20.82
C ALA A 52 10.19 11.02 20.85
N LEU A 53 10.43 9.72 20.71
CA LEU A 53 9.38 8.71 20.71
C LEU A 53 8.87 8.36 22.12
N PHE A 54 9.77 8.22 23.10
CA PHE A 54 9.45 7.56 24.38
C PHE A 54 9.69 8.41 25.63
N ALA A 55 10.54 9.43 25.54
CA ALA A 55 10.87 10.30 26.65
C ALA A 55 11.13 11.75 26.21
N PRO A 56 10.15 12.49 25.65
CA PRO A 56 10.38 13.81 25.05
C PRO A 56 11.00 14.81 26.04
N SER A 57 10.72 14.67 27.33
CA SER A 57 11.31 15.49 28.40
C SER A 57 12.83 15.35 28.54
N LYS A 58 13.44 14.29 27.98
CA LYS A 58 14.89 14.10 27.94
C LYS A 58 15.56 14.72 26.71
N LEU A 59 14.80 15.14 25.70
CA LEU A 59 15.36 15.83 24.54
C LEU A 59 16.08 17.11 24.99
N PRO A 60 17.22 17.47 24.37
CA PRO A 60 17.79 18.80 24.53
C PRO A 60 16.77 19.87 24.19
N SER A 61 16.85 21.03 24.84
CA SER A 61 15.88 22.13 24.67
C SER A 61 15.70 22.60 23.22
N ARG A 62 16.68 22.36 22.33
CA ARG A 62 16.58 22.68 20.90
C ARG A 62 15.67 21.74 20.10
N TYR A 63 15.39 20.55 20.64
CA TYR A 63 14.53 19.52 20.06
C TYR A 63 13.27 19.30 20.87
N GLN A 64 13.17 19.91 22.05
CA GLN A 64 11.90 19.98 22.75
C GLN A 64 11.00 20.94 21.96
N PRO A 65 9.71 20.60 21.79
CA PRO A 65 8.75 21.54 21.22
C PRO A 65 8.84 22.83 22.04
N ALA A 66 9.06 23.96 21.36
CA ALA A 66 8.87 25.23 22.02
C ALA A 66 7.44 25.23 22.59
N THR A 67 7.24 25.71 23.81
CA THR A 67 5.90 25.85 24.42
C THR A 67 4.99 26.84 23.68
N ASN A 68 5.35 27.21 22.45
CA ASN A 68 4.75 28.28 21.69
C ASN A 68 4.12 27.71 20.42
N ALA A 69 2.88 28.10 20.19
CA ALA A 69 1.99 27.74 19.09
C ALA A 69 2.46 28.20 17.68
N ASP A 70 3.76 28.41 17.47
CA ASP A 70 4.33 28.94 16.21
C ASP A 70 5.06 27.85 15.40
N ALA A 71 4.85 26.57 15.70
CA ALA A 71 5.39 25.46 14.91
C ALA A 71 4.51 25.19 13.67
N ASP A 72 4.30 26.23 12.84
CA ASP A 72 3.89 26.06 11.44
C ASP A 72 5.10 25.54 10.67
N VAL A 73 5.33 24.24 10.79
CA VAL A 73 6.30 23.52 9.96
C VAL A 73 5.59 23.30 8.62
N GLU A 74 6.08 23.97 7.58
CA GLU A 74 5.72 23.64 6.20
C GLU A 74 5.82 22.11 6.02
N SER A 75 4.71 21.53 5.57
CA SER A 75 4.31 20.11 5.64
C SER A 75 5.19 19.12 4.86
N GLY A 76 6.50 19.11 5.10
CA GLY A 76 7.34 17.96 4.79
C GLY A 76 6.90 16.78 5.65
N HIS A 77 6.40 15.71 5.04
CA HIS A 77 5.89 14.52 5.73
C HIS A 77 6.90 14.03 6.78
N ALA A 78 6.51 14.07 8.05
CA ALA A 78 7.32 13.52 9.13
C ALA A 78 7.43 12.02 8.99
N PRO A 79 8.61 11.41 9.26
CA PRO A 79 8.66 9.97 9.43
C PRO A 79 7.68 9.62 10.54
N CYS A 80 6.68 8.80 10.21
CA CYS A 80 5.73 8.31 11.19
C CYS A 80 6.47 7.62 12.33
N TRP A 81 5.83 7.55 13.50
CA TRP A 81 6.40 6.96 14.71
C TRP A 81 7.05 5.59 14.43
N THR A 82 6.41 4.77 13.57
CA THR A 82 6.88 3.47 13.11
C THR A 82 8.15 3.53 12.25
N ALA A 83 8.26 4.46 11.29
CA ALA A 83 9.46 4.63 10.48
C ALA A 83 10.68 5.01 11.35
N ALA A 84 10.49 5.92 12.30
CA ALA A 84 11.53 6.29 13.27
C ALA A 84 11.93 5.11 14.17
N LEU A 85 10.98 4.26 14.56
CA LEU A 85 11.25 3.01 15.29
C LEU A 85 12.03 2.00 14.44
N ASN A 86 11.68 1.84 13.16
CA ASN A 86 12.37 0.92 12.26
C ASN A 86 13.81 1.39 11.99
N GLU A 87 14.02 2.68 11.74
CA GLU A 87 15.37 3.24 11.59
C GLU A 87 16.22 3.05 12.86
N LEU A 88 15.62 3.26 14.04
CA LEU A 88 16.27 2.95 15.31
C LEU A 88 16.63 1.48 15.42
N ARG A 89 15.71 0.58 15.04
CA ARG A 89 15.91 -0.88 15.05
C ARG A 89 17.07 -1.30 14.14
N VAL A 90 17.11 -0.79 12.90
CA VAL A 90 18.19 -1.09 11.94
C VAL A 90 19.54 -0.60 12.47
N ALA A 91 19.58 0.62 13.03
CA ALA A 91 20.81 1.20 13.54
C ALA A 91 21.31 0.53 14.83
N TYR A 92 20.41 -0.01 15.67
CA TYR A 92 20.67 -0.41 17.06
C TYR A 92 21.87 -1.36 17.24
N ALA A 93 22.03 -2.33 16.33
CA ALA A 93 23.11 -3.31 16.40
C ALA A 93 24.51 -2.69 16.21
N GLU A 94 24.58 -1.55 15.52
CA GLU A 94 25.83 -0.87 15.17
C GLU A 94 26.16 0.30 16.11
N LEU A 95 25.23 0.67 16.99
CA LEU A 95 25.42 1.73 17.98
C LEU A 95 26.49 1.36 19.02
N THR A 96 27.05 2.35 19.72
CA THR A 96 27.92 2.04 20.87
C THR A 96 27.13 1.41 22.03
N PRO A 97 27.80 0.70 22.96
CA PRO A 97 27.15 0.16 24.15
C PRO A 97 26.40 1.23 24.97
N TYR A 98 26.92 2.46 25.03
CA TYR A 98 26.28 3.55 25.75
C TYR A 98 24.94 3.95 25.11
N ALA A 99 24.91 4.13 23.79
CA ALA A 99 23.69 4.49 23.08
C ALA A 99 22.62 3.41 23.20
N ARG A 100 23.00 2.13 23.10
CA ARG A 100 22.08 1.01 23.36
C ARG A 100 21.52 1.04 24.78
N GLU A 101 22.36 1.21 25.80
CA GLU A 101 21.93 1.27 27.19
C GLU A 101 20.95 2.43 27.44
N GLU A 102 21.20 3.60 26.85
CA GLU A 102 20.31 4.75 27.01
C GLU A 102 18.98 4.54 26.31
N ILE A 103 19.00 3.97 25.09
CA ILE A 103 17.81 3.61 24.34
C ILE A 103 16.99 2.56 25.11
N ASP A 104 17.62 1.50 25.63
CA ASP A 104 16.94 0.48 26.43
C ASP A 104 16.31 1.05 27.70
N ARG A 105 16.90 2.10 28.27
CA ARG A 105 16.36 2.76 29.46
C ARG A 105 15.04 3.49 29.20
N VAL A 106 14.85 4.00 27.98
CA VAL A 106 13.63 4.75 27.60
C VAL A 106 12.64 3.92 26.79
N ALA A 107 13.11 2.86 26.13
CA ALA A 107 12.33 1.95 25.29
C ALA A 107 12.47 0.46 25.69
N PRO A 108 12.39 0.09 26.99
CA PRO A 108 12.79 -1.23 27.49
C PRO A 108 12.00 -2.41 26.90
N SER A 109 10.77 -2.17 26.44
CA SER A 109 9.89 -3.19 25.85
C SER A 109 9.93 -3.27 24.33
N TYR A 110 10.37 -2.22 23.62
CA TYR A 110 10.24 -2.12 22.16
C TYR A 110 11.50 -2.56 21.40
N ILE A 111 12.67 -2.43 22.01
CA ILE A 111 13.95 -2.71 21.34
C ILE A 111 14.60 -3.99 21.88
N GLY A 112 14.31 -4.37 23.13
CA GLY A 112 14.74 -5.64 23.72
C GLY A 112 14.19 -6.89 23.01
N LEU A 113 13.03 -6.80 22.36
CA LEU A 113 12.48 -7.88 21.53
C LEU A 113 13.33 -8.15 20.27
N ALA A 114 14.10 -7.18 19.79
CA ALA A 114 14.87 -7.28 18.54
C ALA A 114 16.17 -8.12 18.67
N THR A 115 16.73 -8.31 19.87
CA THR A 115 17.89 -9.21 20.05
C THR A 115 17.51 -10.69 20.07
N HIS A 116 16.23 -11.02 20.32
CA HIS A 116 15.67 -12.36 20.12
C HIS A 116 15.11 -12.58 18.70
N TYR A 117 14.89 -11.50 17.93
CA TYR A 117 14.38 -11.52 16.55
C TYR A 117 15.48 -11.49 15.46
N ARG A 118 16.74 -11.81 15.83
CA ARG A 118 17.85 -12.08 14.89
C ARG A 118 18.11 -13.56 14.65
N GLY A 119 17.35 -14.45 15.28
CA GLY A 119 17.10 -15.73 14.62
C GLY A 119 16.35 -15.37 13.35
N GLY A 120 16.85 -15.76 12.18
CA GLY A 120 15.99 -15.79 11.00
C GLY A 120 14.66 -16.41 11.41
N PHE A 121 13.60 -16.10 10.70
CA PHE A 121 12.46 -16.99 10.72
C PHE A 121 13.02 -18.38 10.33
N ALA A 122 13.41 -19.18 11.33
CA ALA A 122 12.87 -20.50 11.41
C ALA A 122 11.39 -20.23 11.20
N THR A 123 10.93 -20.58 9.99
CA THR A 123 9.57 -21.05 9.81
C THR A 123 9.14 -21.57 11.16
N PRO A 124 8.16 -20.92 11.84
CA PRO A 124 7.70 -21.40 13.12
C PRO A 124 7.54 -22.90 12.95
N THR A 125 8.33 -23.70 13.67
CA THR A 125 8.17 -25.15 13.58
C THR A 125 6.72 -25.38 13.89
N LEU A 126 6.00 -25.83 12.86
CA LEU A 126 4.56 -26.01 12.86
C LEU A 126 4.17 -26.58 14.22
N PRO A 127 3.18 -25.99 14.92
CA PRO A 127 2.50 -26.75 15.95
C PRO A 127 2.07 -28.08 15.31
N ASP A 128 2.50 -29.18 15.90
CA ASP A 128 2.18 -30.55 15.50
C ASP A 128 0.65 -30.69 15.36
N ASP A 129 0.11 -30.59 14.13
CA ASP A 129 -1.31 -30.72 13.70
C ASP A 129 -2.35 -30.62 14.83
N SER A 130 -2.21 -29.60 15.68
CA SER A 130 -3.06 -29.45 16.85
C SER A 130 -4.29 -28.70 16.39
N ALA A 131 -5.26 -29.46 15.88
CA ALA A 131 -6.63 -29.08 15.48
C ALA A 131 -6.87 -27.56 15.37
N ILE A 132 -6.70 -27.01 14.15
CA ILE A 132 -7.17 -25.67 13.78
C ILE A 132 -8.60 -25.50 14.29
N LEU A 133 -8.82 -24.46 15.09
CA LEU A 133 -10.11 -24.23 15.75
C LEU A 133 -11.06 -23.49 14.81
N ALA A 134 -12.32 -23.92 14.78
CA ALA A 134 -13.36 -23.12 14.14
C ALA A 134 -13.75 -21.96 15.08
N ARG A 135 -13.43 -20.72 14.68
CA ARG A 135 -14.04 -19.51 15.25
C ARG A 135 -15.26 -19.17 14.38
N ASP A 136 -16.39 -18.77 14.96
CA ASP A 136 -17.54 -18.27 14.20
C ASP A 136 -18.18 -17.15 15.01
N ASN A 137 -17.55 -15.97 14.99
CA ASN A 137 -17.99 -14.86 15.84
C ASN A 137 -19.37 -14.32 15.40
N PHE A 138 -19.79 -14.52 14.14
CA PHE A 138 -21.17 -14.20 13.72
C PHE A 138 -22.20 -15.19 14.29
N GLY A 139 -21.79 -16.43 14.57
CA GLY A 139 -22.63 -17.42 15.25
C GLY A 139 -22.89 -17.12 16.73
N ASP A 140 -21.93 -16.48 17.42
CA ASP A 140 -21.98 -16.26 18.87
C ASP A 140 -22.62 -14.92 19.28
N THR A 141 -22.60 -13.89 18.42
CA THR A 141 -23.33 -12.63 18.68
C THR A 141 -24.79 -12.73 18.28
N GLY A 142 -25.61 -13.38 19.13
CA GLY A 142 -27.08 -13.39 19.01
C GLY A 142 -27.70 -14.67 18.43
N GLY A 143 -26.94 -15.75 18.28
CA GLY A 143 -27.46 -17.09 18.00
C GLY A 143 -27.84 -17.36 16.54
N LEU A 144 -27.41 -16.53 15.59
CA LEU A 144 -27.60 -16.76 14.17
C LEU A 144 -26.33 -17.38 13.58
N LYS A 145 -26.15 -18.68 13.85
CA LYS A 145 -25.11 -19.48 13.19
C LYS A 145 -25.41 -19.59 11.70
N VAL A 146 -24.38 -19.41 10.87
CA VAL A 146 -24.48 -19.69 9.44
C VAL A 146 -24.64 -21.21 9.24
N PRO A 147 -25.76 -21.67 8.64
CA PRO A 147 -26.16 -23.08 8.67
C PRO A 147 -25.27 -24.03 7.88
N HIS A 148 -24.57 -23.55 6.85
CA HIS A 148 -23.71 -24.37 6.01
C HIS A 148 -22.25 -23.95 6.15
N VAL A 149 -21.37 -24.95 6.22
CA VAL A 149 -19.91 -24.76 6.26
C VAL A 149 -19.23 -25.86 5.46
N HIS A 150 -18.22 -25.48 4.69
CA HIS A 150 -17.26 -26.36 4.04
C HIS A 150 -15.86 -25.98 4.55
N TYR A 151 -15.06 -26.97 4.90
CA TYR A 151 -13.71 -26.76 5.41
C TYR A 151 -12.69 -27.23 4.39
N THR A 152 -11.63 -26.46 4.23
CA THR A 152 -10.41 -26.83 3.52
C THR A 152 -9.26 -26.97 4.52
N ASP A 153 -8.00 -26.91 4.08
CA ASP A 153 -6.85 -26.96 4.99
C ASP A 153 -6.72 -25.66 5.79
N HIS A 154 -6.98 -24.51 5.17
CA HIS A 154 -6.81 -23.18 5.79
C HIS A 154 -8.12 -22.39 5.96
N PHE A 155 -9.22 -22.78 5.30
CA PHE A 155 -10.44 -21.98 5.25
C PHE A 155 -11.70 -22.68 5.79
N ALA A 156 -12.63 -21.85 6.28
CA ALA A 156 -14.00 -22.23 6.60
C ALA A 156 -14.97 -21.39 5.75
N ILE A 157 -15.47 -22.00 4.68
CA ILE A 157 -16.39 -21.38 3.73
C ILE A 157 -17.82 -21.53 4.24
N ARG A 158 -18.53 -20.42 4.43
CA ARG A 158 -19.83 -20.38 5.13
C ARG A 158 -20.91 -19.71 4.30
N TRP A 159 -22.10 -20.30 4.27
CA TRP A 159 -23.25 -19.69 3.60
C TRP A 159 -24.59 -19.99 4.30
N GLY A 160 -25.50 -19.06 4.16
CA GLY A 160 -26.84 -19.11 4.68
C GLY A 160 -27.80 -19.93 3.83
N SER A 161 -28.99 -20.17 4.38
CA SER A 161 -30.02 -21.04 3.79
C SER A 161 -30.75 -20.48 2.57
N SER A 162 -30.36 -19.31 2.05
CA SER A 162 -30.93 -18.69 0.84
C SER A 162 -29.94 -18.69 -0.33
N PHE A 163 -28.95 -19.58 -0.28
CA PHE A 163 -27.97 -19.77 -1.34
C PHE A 163 -27.60 -21.24 -1.45
N GLU A 164 -27.43 -21.71 -2.69
CA GLU A 164 -26.96 -23.05 -3.03
C GLU A 164 -25.98 -22.92 -4.20
N PHE A 165 -24.79 -23.52 -4.08
CA PHE A 165 -23.79 -23.49 -5.15
C PHE A 165 -24.23 -24.22 -6.43
N ALA A 166 -25.18 -25.15 -6.30
CA ALA A 166 -25.73 -25.90 -7.44
C ALA A 166 -26.39 -25.01 -8.52
N ASP A 167 -26.73 -23.76 -8.19
CA ASP A 167 -27.31 -22.78 -9.11
C ASP A 167 -26.26 -21.83 -9.72
N THR A 168 -24.96 -22.08 -9.50
CA THR A 168 -23.85 -21.24 -9.95
C THR A 168 -22.92 -21.96 -10.93
N SER A 169 -21.89 -21.31 -11.45
CA SER A 169 -20.95 -21.96 -12.38
C SER A 169 -19.83 -22.72 -11.68
N ILE A 170 -19.70 -22.55 -10.35
CA ILE A 170 -18.74 -23.23 -9.51
C ILE A 170 -19.44 -24.00 -8.39
N THR A 171 -18.74 -24.96 -7.81
CA THR A 171 -19.12 -25.67 -6.58
C THR A 171 -18.47 -25.01 -5.37
N VAL A 172 -18.82 -25.47 -4.16
CA VAL A 172 -18.12 -25.01 -2.95
C VAL A 172 -16.70 -25.59 -2.90
N GLU A 173 -16.50 -26.77 -3.48
CA GLU A 173 -15.19 -27.39 -3.64
C GLU A 173 -14.29 -26.57 -4.57
N ASP A 174 -14.80 -26.10 -5.71
CA ASP A 174 -14.04 -25.22 -6.62
C ASP A 174 -13.63 -23.91 -5.92
N LEU A 175 -14.52 -23.31 -5.11
CA LEU A 175 -14.17 -22.13 -4.31
C LEU A 175 -13.08 -22.45 -3.28
N GLY A 176 -13.16 -23.63 -2.66
CA GLY A 176 -12.11 -24.12 -1.76
C GLY A 176 -10.76 -24.26 -2.45
N GLU A 177 -10.74 -24.83 -3.65
CA GLU A 177 -9.53 -24.95 -4.47
C GLU A 177 -8.95 -23.57 -4.81
N TYR A 178 -9.77 -22.58 -5.20
CA TYR A 178 -9.26 -21.23 -5.49
C TYR A 178 -8.66 -20.53 -4.28
N LEU A 179 -9.24 -20.73 -3.08
CA LEU A 179 -8.72 -20.17 -1.84
C LEU A 179 -7.38 -20.81 -1.44
N GLU A 180 -7.28 -22.14 -1.57
CA GLU A 180 -6.03 -22.86 -1.29
C GLU A 180 -4.95 -22.54 -2.33
N ASP A 181 -5.30 -22.38 -3.60
CA ASP A 181 -4.38 -21.93 -4.65
C ASP A 181 -3.81 -20.53 -4.33
N ALA A 182 -4.66 -19.59 -3.88
CA ALA A 182 -4.22 -18.27 -3.45
C ALA A 182 -3.32 -18.33 -2.20
N TRP A 183 -3.66 -19.20 -1.23
CA TRP A 183 -2.79 -19.45 -0.07
C TRP A 183 -1.43 -19.98 -0.51
N ASP A 184 -1.39 -21.00 -1.36
CA ASP A 184 -0.14 -21.59 -1.84
C ASP A 184 0.71 -20.55 -2.57
N LEU A 185 0.12 -19.79 -3.49
CA LEU A 185 0.81 -18.74 -4.23
C LEU A 185 1.44 -17.69 -3.30
N PHE A 186 0.63 -16.99 -2.50
CA PHE A 186 1.15 -15.85 -1.75
C PHE A 186 1.93 -16.28 -0.51
N VAL A 187 1.44 -17.27 0.25
CA VAL A 187 2.08 -17.66 1.52
C VAL A 187 3.24 -18.64 1.28
N ASN A 188 3.02 -19.69 0.51
CA ASN A 188 4.00 -20.78 0.42
C ASN A 188 5.07 -20.50 -0.64
N ASP A 189 4.67 -20.00 -1.81
CA ASP A 189 5.59 -19.77 -2.94
C ASP A 189 6.28 -18.40 -2.82
N GLN A 190 5.50 -17.32 -2.65
CA GLN A 190 6.03 -15.95 -2.54
C GLN A 190 6.50 -15.57 -1.13
N GLY A 191 6.18 -16.39 -0.12
CA GLY A 191 6.70 -16.22 1.24
C GLY A 191 6.08 -15.08 2.04
N TYR A 192 4.91 -14.56 1.63
CA TYR A 192 4.16 -13.58 2.42
C TYR A 192 3.83 -14.12 3.81
N ALA A 193 3.76 -13.18 4.77
CA ALA A 193 3.29 -13.51 6.10
C ALA A 193 1.85 -14.04 6.01
N ARG A 194 1.60 -15.16 6.68
CA ARG A 194 0.25 -15.72 6.80
C ARG A 194 -0.71 -14.67 7.37
N PRO A 195 -1.98 -14.68 6.93
CA PRO A 195 -2.99 -13.83 7.55
C PRO A 195 -3.04 -14.01 9.07
N TYR A 196 -3.27 -12.92 9.79
CA TYR A 196 -3.17 -12.91 11.24
C TYR A 196 -4.09 -13.95 11.90
N GLN A 197 -3.58 -14.69 12.91
CA GLN A 197 -4.26 -15.78 13.63
C GLN A 197 -4.58 -17.07 12.81
N SER A 198 -4.22 -17.14 11.54
CA SER A 198 -4.47 -18.34 10.70
C SER A 198 -3.73 -19.62 11.13
N ASN A 199 -2.75 -19.52 12.06
CA ASN A 199 -2.11 -20.70 12.63
C ASN A 199 -3.00 -21.44 13.66
N ASP A 200 -3.94 -20.70 14.27
CA ASP A 200 -4.78 -21.22 15.35
C ASP A 200 -6.22 -21.45 14.89
N TYR A 201 -6.65 -20.76 13.82
CA TYR A 201 -8.02 -20.73 13.33
C TYR A 201 -8.10 -20.80 11.81
N TYR A 202 -9.20 -21.37 11.31
CA TYR A 202 -9.54 -21.27 9.89
C TYR A 202 -9.85 -19.81 9.54
N LEU A 203 -9.43 -19.38 8.36
CA LEU A 203 -9.87 -18.12 7.78
C LEU A 203 -11.32 -18.27 7.30
N ASP A 204 -12.18 -17.39 7.81
CA ASP A 204 -13.60 -17.44 7.48
C ASP A 204 -13.88 -16.72 6.16
N VAL A 205 -14.57 -17.41 5.26
CA VAL A 205 -15.03 -16.89 3.97
C VAL A 205 -16.54 -17.02 3.91
N TYR A 206 -17.27 -15.91 3.85
CA TYR A 206 -18.72 -15.91 3.80
C TYR A 206 -19.25 -15.65 2.40
N VAL A 207 -20.31 -16.36 2.03
CA VAL A 207 -21.18 -15.92 0.94
C VAL A 207 -22.09 -14.81 1.47
N GLY A 208 -21.89 -13.59 1.01
CA GLY A 208 -22.65 -12.42 1.44
C GLY A 208 -24.14 -12.50 1.09
N ASN A 209 -24.99 -11.94 1.97
CA ASN A 209 -26.45 -11.94 1.81
C ASN A 209 -27.08 -13.34 1.59
N SER A 210 -26.42 -14.42 2.01
CA SER A 210 -26.87 -15.80 1.86
C SER A 210 -27.96 -16.23 2.84
N GLY A 211 -28.48 -15.34 3.69
CA GLY A 211 -29.56 -15.63 4.62
C GLY A 211 -29.04 -15.73 6.05
N SER A 212 -29.73 -16.50 6.90
CA SER A 212 -29.50 -16.60 8.36
C SER A 212 -28.04 -16.42 8.79
N GLY A 213 -27.75 -15.31 9.46
CA GLY A 213 -26.44 -15.02 10.07
C GLY A 213 -25.33 -14.61 9.09
N SER A 214 -25.53 -14.71 7.77
CA SER A 214 -24.51 -14.29 6.80
C SER A 214 -24.31 -12.77 6.83
N PRO A 215 -23.06 -12.28 6.73
CA PRO A 215 -22.77 -10.86 6.61
C PRO A 215 -23.46 -10.24 5.38
N GLY A 216 -23.83 -8.97 5.53
CA GLY A 216 -24.33 -8.18 4.42
C GLY A 216 -23.20 -7.72 3.50
N ILE A 217 -23.51 -7.59 2.21
CA ILE A 217 -22.66 -6.92 1.22
C ILE A 217 -23.52 -6.04 0.31
N GLY A 218 -23.06 -4.82 0.02
CA GLY A 218 -23.76 -3.87 -0.84
C GLY A 218 -23.74 -4.31 -2.32
N GLY A 219 -24.64 -3.76 -3.14
CA GLY A 219 -24.73 -4.11 -4.56
C GLY A 219 -23.62 -3.57 -5.47
N GLY A 220 -22.66 -2.81 -4.92
CA GLY A 220 -21.56 -2.20 -5.68
C GLY A 220 -20.18 -2.81 -5.43
N ALA A 221 -20.08 -3.84 -4.58
CA ALA A 221 -18.82 -4.53 -4.28
C ALA A 221 -18.94 -6.02 -4.61
N ALA A 222 -17.93 -6.57 -5.27
CA ALA A 222 -17.85 -8.00 -5.58
C ALA A 222 -17.53 -8.82 -4.33
N ALA A 223 -16.64 -8.31 -3.48
CA ALA A 223 -16.31 -8.85 -2.18
C ALA A 223 -15.77 -7.74 -1.26
N TYR A 224 -15.42 -8.11 -0.02
CA TYR A 224 -14.59 -7.30 0.87
C TYR A 224 -13.92 -8.17 1.93
N VAL A 225 -12.83 -7.66 2.49
CA VAL A 225 -12.18 -8.21 3.69
C VAL A 225 -12.27 -7.23 4.85
N THR A 226 -12.54 -7.74 6.05
CA THR A 226 -12.57 -6.93 7.27
C THR A 226 -12.30 -7.77 8.52
N PHE A 227 -12.34 -7.17 9.71
CA PHE A 227 -12.03 -7.84 10.97
C PHE A 227 -13.26 -8.18 11.80
N TYR A 228 -13.17 -9.27 12.55
CA TYR A 228 -14.11 -9.54 13.63
C TYR A 228 -13.95 -8.53 14.77
N ASP A 229 -15.05 -7.88 15.18
CA ASP A 229 -15.12 -6.96 16.33
C ASP A 229 -14.14 -5.78 16.27
N VAL A 230 -14.57 -4.69 15.64
CA VAL A 230 -13.79 -3.44 15.51
C VAL A 230 -13.90 -2.52 16.73
N SER A 231 -14.11 -3.06 17.94
CA SER A 231 -13.90 -2.25 19.14
C SER A 231 -12.42 -1.83 19.13
N SER A 232 -12.16 -0.53 18.99
CA SER A 232 -10.88 0.07 18.53
C SER A 232 -9.66 -0.16 19.42
N ARG A 233 -9.75 -1.05 20.42
CA ARG A 233 -8.64 -1.44 21.30
C ARG A 233 -8.12 -2.85 21.06
N ASP A 234 -8.86 -3.71 20.37
CA ASP A 234 -8.55 -5.15 20.27
C ASP A 234 -8.33 -5.61 18.80
N ILE A 235 -8.08 -4.70 17.85
CA ILE A 235 -7.83 -5.09 16.45
C ILE A 235 -6.63 -6.05 16.30
N PHE A 236 -5.67 -5.96 17.22
CA PHE A 236 -4.53 -6.87 17.32
C PHE A 236 -4.91 -8.26 17.86
N ASP A 237 -6.15 -8.48 18.29
CA ASP A 237 -6.70 -9.80 18.67
C ASP A 237 -7.82 -10.25 17.70
N SER A 238 -8.08 -9.46 16.66
CA SER A 238 -9.12 -9.71 15.67
C SER A 238 -8.57 -10.46 14.45
N MET A 239 -9.24 -11.56 14.10
CA MET A 239 -9.02 -12.27 12.83
C MET A 239 -9.75 -11.53 11.70
N ASN A 240 -9.17 -11.52 10.51
CA ASN A 240 -9.86 -11.03 9.32
C ASN A 240 -10.75 -12.14 8.72
N TYR A 241 -11.78 -11.72 7.99
CA TYR A 241 -12.66 -12.60 7.23
C TYR A 241 -13.03 -11.93 5.92
N MET A 242 -13.37 -12.76 4.93
CA MET A 242 -13.76 -12.35 3.59
C MET A 242 -15.27 -12.53 3.41
N VAL A 243 -15.90 -11.64 2.66
CA VAL A 243 -17.31 -11.78 2.25
C VAL A 243 -17.42 -11.61 0.75
N ILE A 244 -17.86 -12.65 0.05
CA ILE A 244 -18.00 -12.66 -1.42
C ILE A 244 -19.47 -12.55 -1.80
N GLN A 245 -19.79 -11.66 -2.74
CA GLN A 245 -21.14 -11.50 -3.27
C GLN A 245 -21.53 -12.72 -4.11
N LYS A 246 -22.75 -13.25 -3.89
CA LYS A 246 -23.29 -14.42 -4.63
C LYS A 246 -23.16 -14.33 -6.16
N GLY A 247 -23.23 -13.12 -6.72
CA GLY A 247 -23.17 -12.89 -8.16
C GLY A 247 -21.85 -13.30 -8.79
N VAL A 248 -20.75 -13.17 -8.03
CA VAL A 248 -19.39 -13.52 -8.45
C VAL A 248 -19.31 -14.97 -8.93
N PHE A 249 -19.92 -15.89 -8.17
CA PHE A 249 -19.94 -17.33 -8.46
C PHE A 249 -20.63 -17.74 -9.76
N SER A 250 -21.25 -16.80 -10.48
CA SER A 250 -21.82 -17.05 -11.80
C SER A 250 -20.73 -17.21 -12.87
N TYR A 251 -19.49 -16.80 -12.59
CA TYR A 251 -18.35 -16.84 -13.51
C TYR A 251 -17.11 -17.37 -12.79
N GLY A 252 -16.63 -18.56 -13.19
CA GLY A 252 -15.52 -19.25 -12.53
C GLY A 252 -14.22 -18.43 -12.51
N ASP A 253 -13.76 -17.98 -13.67
CA ASP A 253 -12.51 -17.22 -13.81
C ASP A 253 -12.55 -15.90 -13.01
N TYR A 254 -13.67 -15.17 -13.11
CA TYR A 254 -13.88 -13.95 -12.31
C TYR A 254 -13.95 -14.25 -10.80
N THR A 255 -14.46 -15.42 -10.39
CA THR A 255 -14.42 -15.81 -8.97
C THR A 255 -12.98 -16.01 -8.51
N ARG A 256 -12.15 -16.62 -9.34
CA ARG A 256 -10.73 -16.87 -9.02
C ARG A 256 -9.96 -15.55 -8.85
N GLU A 257 -10.17 -14.58 -9.75
CA GLU A 257 -9.60 -13.23 -9.62
C GLU A 257 -10.04 -12.55 -8.32
N VAL A 258 -11.36 -12.51 -8.04
CA VAL A 258 -11.89 -11.90 -6.80
C VAL A 258 -11.32 -12.58 -5.56
N VAL A 259 -11.12 -13.90 -5.59
CA VAL A 259 -10.45 -14.62 -4.50
C VAL A 259 -9.00 -14.18 -4.36
N GLY A 260 -8.25 -14.05 -5.45
CA GLY A 260 -6.89 -13.51 -5.45
C GLY A 260 -6.80 -12.11 -4.84
N HIS A 261 -7.63 -11.18 -5.33
CA HIS A 261 -7.74 -9.79 -4.84
C HIS A 261 -7.96 -9.73 -3.33
N GLU A 262 -9.00 -10.42 -2.86
CA GLU A 262 -9.41 -10.34 -1.46
C GLU A 262 -8.49 -11.13 -0.54
N PHE A 263 -7.94 -12.26 -0.99
CA PHE A 263 -6.94 -12.96 -0.21
C PHE A 263 -5.67 -12.12 -0.05
N TYR A 264 -5.30 -11.36 -1.09
CA TYR A 264 -4.18 -10.42 -0.97
C TYR A 264 -4.45 -9.30 0.04
N HIS A 265 -5.68 -8.80 0.16
CA HIS A 265 -6.05 -7.91 1.27
C HIS A 265 -5.87 -8.56 2.64
N MET A 266 -6.17 -9.86 2.79
CA MET A 266 -5.92 -10.57 4.05
C MET A 266 -4.42 -10.61 4.40
N ILE A 267 -3.56 -10.76 3.39
CA ILE A 267 -2.10 -10.69 3.53
C ILE A 267 -1.66 -9.28 3.91
N GLN A 268 -2.12 -8.25 3.20
CA GLN A 268 -1.79 -6.85 3.48
C GLN A 268 -2.18 -6.48 4.92
N PHE A 269 -3.37 -6.87 5.37
CA PHE A 269 -3.82 -6.67 6.75
C PHE A 269 -2.92 -7.40 7.75
N GLY A 270 -2.51 -8.64 7.44
CA GLY A 270 -1.55 -9.40 8.23
C GLY A 270 -0.20 -8.67 8.37
N ALA A 271 0.35 -8.17 7.27
CA ALA A 271 1.58 -7.39 7.25
C ALA A 271 1.43 -6.07 8.04
N GLY A 272 0.35 -5.33 7.81
CA GLY A 272 0.04 -4.11 8.54
C GLY A 272 -0.05 -4.32 10.05
N ILE A 273 -0.66 -5.41 10.51
CA ILE A 273 -0.73 -5.77 11.93
C ILE A 273 0.63 -6.23 12.46
N ALA A 274 1.32 -7.14 11.76
CA ALA A 274 2.59 -7.72 12.20
C ALA A 274 3.70 -6.68 12.34
N HIS A 275 3.62 -5.60 11.56
CA HIS A 275 4.63 -4.56 11.52
C HIS A 275 4.17 -3.22 12.13
N ASP A 276 2.99 -3.16 12.76
CA ASP A 276 2.44 -1.93 13.37
C ASP A 276 2.30 -0.77 12.36
N CYS A 277 1.88 -1.14 11.15
CA CYS A 277 1.66 -0.29 9.98
C CYS A 277 0.18 -0.31 9.52
N TYR A 278 -0.72 -0.76 10.39
CA TYR A 278 -2.15 -0.83 10.08
C TYR A 278 -2.74 0.56 9.76
N ASP A 279 -2.34 1.58 10.54
CA ASP A 279 -2.81 2.96 10.33
C ASP A 279 -2.38 3.52 8.97
N TYR A 280 -1.27 3.02 8.43
CA TYR A 280 -0.74 3.37 7.12
C TYR A 280 -1.64 2.86 5.97
N MET A 281 -2.34 1.73 6.16
CA MET A 281 -3.26 1.20 5.16
C MET A 281 -4.60 1.94 5.10
N TYR A 282 -5.14 2.38 6.24
CA TYR A 282 -6.58 2.72 6.34
C TYR A 282 -6.93 4.06 7.02
N THR A 283 -5.98 4.83 7.55
CA THR A 283 -6.37 6.10 8.20
C THR A 283 -6.80 7.14 7.16
N ALA A 284 -8.11 7.40 7.12
CA ALA A 284 -8.76 8.44 6.30
C ALA A 284 -8.23 9.88 6.53
N ALA A 285 -7.34 10.10 7.50
CA ALA A 285 -6.67 11.37 7.76
C ALA A 285 -5.43 11.58 6.87
N SER A 286 -4.92 10.52 6.23
CA SER A 286 -3.96 10.62 5.14
C SER A 286 -4.48 9.80 3.97
N GLU A 287 -4.61 10.42 2.81
CA GLU A 287 -4.86 9.80 1.50
C GLU A 287 -3.72 8.82 1.09
N GLY A 288 -2.95 8.29 2.05
CA GLY A 288 -1.58 7.84 1.88
C GLY A 288 -1.42 6.52 1.15
N SER A 289 -2.32 5.54 1.30
CA SER A 289 -2.13 4.22 0.66
C SER A 289 -3.37 3.34 0.47
N ALA A 290 -4.59 3.83 0.69
CA ALA A 290 -5.79 3.07 0.32
C ALA A 290 -5.80 2.75 -1.19
N TRP A 291 -5.34 3.68 -2.03
CA TRP A 291 -5.16 3.46 -3.46
C TRP A 291 -4.18 2.31 -3.73
N ALA A 292 -3.09 2.24 -2.97
CA ALA A 292 -2.03 1.24 -3.14
C ALA A 292 -2.50 -0.14 -2.69
N ALA A 293 -3.28 -0.23 -1.61
CA ALA A 293 -3.87 -1.47 -1.14
C ALA A 293 -4.75 -2.10 -2.23
N GLU A 294 -5.68 -1.32 -2.78
CA GLU A 294 -6.58 -1.77 -3.86
C GLU A 294 -5.83 -2.03 -5.18
N ALA A 295 -4.92 -1.13 -5.58
CA ALA A 295 -4.15 -1.27 -6.82
C ALA A 295 -3.25 -2.52 -6.81
N SER A 296 -2.58 -2.81 -5.70
CA SER A 296 -1.75 -4.03 -5.59
C SER A 296 -2.58 -5.29 -5.37
N ALA A 297 -3.81 -5.19 -4.87
CA ALA A 297 -4.74 -6.32 -4.87
C ALA A 297 -5.21 -6.65 -6.30
N VAL A 298 -5.35 -5.65 -7.18
CA VAL A 298 -5.60 -5.88 -8.61
C VAL A 298 -4.37 -6.49 -9.30
N TRP A 299 -3.14 -6.07 -8.97
CA TRP A 299 -1.94 -6.79 -9.43
C TRP A 299 -1.97 -8.27 -9.01
N ALA A 300 -2.42 -8.56 -7.79
CA ALA A 300 -2.56 -9.92 -7.29
C ALA A 300 -3.68 -10.73 -8.01
N GLU A 301 -4.64 -10.08 -8.68
CA GLU A 301 -5.62 -10.77 -9.54
C GLU A 301 -4.90 -11.47 -10.71
N ASP A 302 -3.95 -10.77 -11.35
CA ASP A 302 -3.17 -11.27 -12.48
C ASP A 302 -2.26 -12.43 -12.05
N GLU A 303 -1.59 -12.30 -10.91
CA GLU A 303 -0.77 -13.38 -10.35
C GLU A 303 -1.57 -14.64 -10.01
N ALA A 304 -2.77 -14.48 -9.42
CA ALA A 304 -3.62 -15.59 -9.03
C ALA A 304 -4.35 -16.25 -10.23
N SER A 305 -4.56 -15.48 -11.31
CA SER A 305 -5.36 -15.86 -12.48
C SER A 305 -4.77 -15.32 -13.79
N PRO A 306 -3.56 -15.73 -14.19
CA PRO A 306 -2.82 -15.13 -15.32
C PRO A 306 -3.46 -15.37 -16.70
N ASP A 307 -4.41 -16.30 -16.79
CA ASP A 307 -5.20 -16.53 -18.01
C ASP A 307 -6.48 -15.68 -18.06
N SER A 308 -6.77 -14.95 -16.98
CA SER A 308 -7.95 -14.10 -16.80
C SER A 308 -7.54 -12.63 -16.86
N ASN A 309 -8.43 -11.78 -17.35
CA ASN A 309 -8.09 -10.43 -17.78
C ASN A 309 -9.24 -9.44 -17.52
N PHE A 310 -10.10 -9.69 -16.51
CA PHE A 310 -11.20 -8.76 -16.23
C PHE A 310 -10.68 -7.43 -15.65
N TRP A 311 -9.52 -7.46 -14.99
CA TRP A 311 -8.86 -6.30 -14.42
C TRP A 311 -8.49 -5.21 -15.45
N VAL A 312 -8.27 -5.59 -16.72
CA VAL A 312 -8.03 -4.67 -17.84
C VAL A 312 -9.12 -3.61 -17.97
N GLY A 313 -10.35 -3.93 -17.52
CA GLY A 313 -11.45 -2.95 -17.46
C GLY A 313 -11.11 -1.71 -16.63
N PHE A 314 -10.32 -1.86 -15.56
CA PHE A 314 -9.90 -0.76 -14.68
C PHE A 314 -8.78 0.09 -15.29
N VAL A 315 -7.88 -0.53 -16.06
CA VAL A 315 -6.76 0.15 -16.75
C VAL A 315 -7.25 1.29 -17.65
N SER A 316 -8.38 1.08 -18.32
CA SER A 316 -8.97 2.09 -19.20
C SER A 316 -9.25 3.41 -18.47
N GLU A 317 -9.73 3.37 -17.23
CA GLU A 317 -9.99 4.60 -16.47
C GLU A 317 -8.67 5.28 -16.08
N ALA A 318 -7.70 4.53 -15.55
CA ALA A 318 -6.39 5.07 -15.17
C ALA A 318 -5.61 5.68 -16.36
N GLN A 319 -5.77 5.13 -17.56
CA GLN A 319 -5.16 5.67 -18.77
C GLN A 319 -5.88 6.89 -19.34
N ASN A 320 -7.19 7.04 -19.12
CA ASN A 320 -7.96 8.19 -19.59
C ASN A 320 -7.77 9.45 -18.73
N TYR A 321 -7.29 9.30 -17.50
CA TYR A 321 -7.02 10.39 -16.57
C TYR A 321 -5.56 10.35 -16.07
N PRO A 322 -4.57 10.46 -16.98
CA PRO A 322 -3.16 10.43 -16.59
C PRO A 322 -2.74 11.67 -15.78
N GLU A 323 -3.49 12.77 -15.86
CA GLU A 323 -3.25 14.02 -15.14
C GLU A 323 -3.56 13.94 -13.63
N LEU A 324 -4.35 12.95 -13.21
CA LEU A 324 -4.63 12.70 -11.80
C LEU A 324 -3.49 11.92 -11.14
N SER A 325 -3.21 12.23 -9.88
CA SER A 325 -2.17 11.59 -9.08
C SER A 325 -2.36 10.08 -9.05
N ILE A 326 -1.25 9.34 -9.02
CA ILE A 326 -1.29 7.91 -8.69
C ILE A 326 -1.96 7.65 -7.33
N MET A 327 -1.91 8.62 -6.41
CA MET A 327 -2.51 8.53 -5.08
C MET A 327 -4.00 8.86 -5.05
N TYR A 328 -4.59 9.26 -6.18
CA TYR A 328 -6.01 9.59 -6.24
C TYR A 328 -6.87 8.36 -5.92
N PHE A 329 -7.75 8.48 -4.92
CA PHE A 329 -8.66 7.43 -4.50
C PHE A 329 -10.11 7.77 -4.88
N GLY A 330 -10.64 7.08 -5.88
CA GLY A 330 -12.03 7.25 -6.29
C GLY A 330 -12.34 6.65 -7.66
N GLY A 331 -13.58 6.19 -7.82
CA GLY A 331 -14.02 5.54 -9.06
C GLY A 331 -13.34 4.19 -9.26
N SER A 332 -13.04 3.84 -10.52
CA SER A 332 -12.20 2.67 -10.81
C SER A 332 -10.74 3.03 -11.10
N LEU A 333 -10.40 4.32 -10.97
CA LEU A 333 -9.06 4.83 -11.23
C LEU A 333 -8.00 4.17 -10.35
N HIS A 334 -8.26 4.04 -9.04
CA HIS A 334 -7.29 3.47 -8.11
C HIS A 334 -7.03 1.99 -8.38
N TYR A 335 -8.02 1.23 -8.84
CA TYR A 335 -7.81 -0.15 -9.31
C TYR A 335 -6.89 -0.18 -10.53
N GLY A 336 -7.12 0.68 -11.52
CA GLY A 336 -6.28 0.78 -12.72
C GLY A 336 -4.88 1.35 -12.48
N ARG A 337 -4.58 1.85 -11.27
CA ARG A 337 -3.20 2.18 -10.85
C ARG A 337 -2.41 0.92 -10.49
N SER A 338 -2.98 -0.29 -10.62
CA SER A 338 -2.25 -1.57 -10.60
C SER A 338 -1.02 -1.55 -11.51
N LEU A 339 -1.09 -0.84 -12.64
CA LEU A 339 0.02 -0.61 -13.57
C LEU A 339 1.32 -0.14 -12.90
N PHE A 340 1.26 0.55 -11.76
CA PHE A 340 2.46 0.93 -11.02
C PHE A 340 3.14 -0.28 -10.37
N PHE A 341 2.35 -1.21 -9.84
CA PHE A 341 2.83 -2.47 -9.28
C PHE A 341 3.32 -3.38 -10.41
N ASP A 342 2.59 -3.49 -11.53
CA ASP A 342 3.06 -4.21 -12.73
C ASP A 342 4.39 -3.64 -13.24
N TYR A 343 4.54 -2.31 -13.24
CA TYR A 343 5.79 -1.67 -13.66
C TYR A 343 6.96 -2.02 -12.73
N ILE A 344 6.72 -2.07 -11.42
CA ILE A 344 7.75 -2.44 -10.43
C ILE A 344 8.07 -3.93 -10.54
N ASP A 345 7.06 -4.79 -10.67
CA ASP A 345 7.22 -6.22 -10.86
C ASP A 345 8.08 -6.51 -12.11
N GLU A 346 7.66 -6.03 -13.28
CA GLU A 346 8.32 -6.34 -14.55
C GLU A 346 9.75 -5.79 -14.67
N ARG A 347 10.09 -4.70 -13.96
CA ARG A 347 11.33 -3.93 -14.19
C ARG A 347 12.22 -3.75 -12.98
N HIS A 348 11.70 -3.97 -11.78
CA HIS A 348 12.34 -3.60 -10.52
C HIS A 348 12.37 -4.72 -9.48
N GLY A 349 12.30 -5.98 -9.90
CA GLY A 349 12.64 -7.12 -9.05
C GLY A 349 11.57 -8.21 -8.96
N GLY A 350 10.52 -8.15 -9.77
CA GLY A 350 9.45 -9.14 -9.75
C GLY A 350 8.62 -9.09 -8.47
N GLU A 351 7.96 -10.21 -8.19
CA GLU A 351 7.16 -10.43 -6.98
C GLU A 351 7.92 -10.11 -5.67
N GLU A 352 9.23 -10.35 -5.64
CA GLU A 352 10.08 -10.03 -4.47
C GLU A 352 10.12 -8.51 -4.19
N ALA A 353 10.03 -7.68 -5.24
CA ALA A 353 9.96 -6.23 -5.09
C ALA A 353 8.63 -5.81 -4.46
N ILE A 354 7.51 -6.36 -4.94
CA ILE A 354 6.18 -6.07 -4.41
C ILE A 354 6.07 -6.53 -2.95
N TYR A 355 6.63 -7.70 -2.64
CA TYR A 355 6.78 -8.18 -1.28
C TYR A 355 7.53 -7.18 -0.40
N ALA A 356 8.66 -6.63 -0.87
CA ALA A 356 9.44 -5.67 -0.11
C ALA A 356 8.66 -4.37 0.15
N LEU A 357 7.86 -3.89 -0.81
CA LEU A 357 7.06 -2.67 -0.65
C LEU A 357 6.14 -2.74 0.57
N TRP A 358 5.50 -3.89 0.77
CA TRP A 358 4.53 -4.13 1.85
C TRP A 358 5.18 -4.50 3.18
N ASN A 359 6.34 -5.17 3.18
CA ASN A 359 6.95 -5.69 4.40
C ASN A 359 7.99 -4.75 5.06
N GLU A 360 8.48 -3.73 4.36
CA GLU A 360 9.54 -2.85 4.90
C GLU A 360 9.03 -1.68 5.75
N CYS A 361 7.72 -1.45 5.81
CA CYS A 361 7.08 -0.49 6.71
C CYS A 361 7.72 0.90 6.73
N HIS A 362 7.58 1.60 5.62
CA HIS A 362 7.90 3.01 5.48
C HIS A 362 6.70 3.92 5.78
N ALA A 363 6.88 5.24 5.67
CA ALA A 363 5.81 6.21 5.87
C ALA A 363 4.73 6.14 4.77
N SER A 364 5.07 5.66 3.56
CA SER A 364 4.13 5.37 2.48
C SER A 364 4.59 4.23 1.55
N ILE A 365 3.70 3.66 0.71
CA ILE A 365 4.11 2.71 -0.36
C ILE A 365 5.10 3.38 -1.31
N LEU A 366 4.94 4.69 -1.57
CA LEU A 366 5.86 5.44 -2.44
C LEU A 366 7.23 5.61 -1.79
N ASP A 367 7.30 5.75 -0.47
CA ASP A 367 8.58 5.76 0.26
C ASP A 367 9.24 4.38 0.26
N SER A 368 8.47 3.29 0.42
CA SER A 368 8.98 1.93 0.23
C SER A 368 9.53 1.75 -1.18
N ALA A 369 8.81 2.22 -2.20
CA ALA A 369 9.25 2.15 -3.59
C ALA A 369 10.51 2.98 -3.82
N ASP A 370 10.61 4.20 -3.29
CA ASP A 370 11.81 5.02 -3.42
C ASP A 370 13.01 4.40 -2.68
N ALA A 371 12.80 3.76 -1.53
CA ALA A 371 13.84 3.01 -0.81
C ALA A 371 14.37 1.84 -1.65
N LEU A 372 13.47 0.98 -2.15
CA LEU A 372 13.81 -0.12 -3.06
C LEU A 372 14.59 0.39 -4.29
N LEU A 373 14.12 1.47 -4.91
CA LEU A 373 14.73 2.05 -6.10
C LEU A 373 16.12 2.65 -5.82
N ARG A 374 16.34 3.22 -4.63
CA ARG A 374 17.66 3.73 -4.21
C ARG A 374 18.68 2.62 -4.05
N ASP A 375 18.27 1.47 -3.52
CA ASP A 375 19.12 0.28 -3.43
C ASP A 375 19.51 -0.25 -4.82
N GLN A 376 18.67 0.00 -5.83
CA GLN A 376 18.96 -0.27 -7.24
C GLN A 376 19.72 0.86 -7.96
N GLY A 377 20.13 1.91 -7.24
CA GLY A 377 20.89 3.04 -7.80
C GLY A 377 20.06 4.04 -8.61
N THR A 378 18.74 4.08 -8.42
CA THR A 378 17.82 5.06 -9.01
C THR A 378 16.97 5.73 -7.92
N SER A 379 15.86 6.34 -8.28
CA SER A 379 14.87 6.91 -7.35
C SER A 379 13.49 6.87 -7.99
N LEU A 380 12.44 7.00 -7.19
CA LEU A 380 11.06 7.17 -7.63
C LEU A 380 10.95 8.36 -8.59
N HIS A 381 11.61 9.48 -8.29
CA HIS A 381 11.64 10.65 -9.17
C HIS A 381 12.25 10.36 -10.56
N ALA A 382 13.31 9.54 -10.62
CA ALA A 382 13.94 9.16 -11.88
C ALA A 382 13.20 8.03 -12.63
N MET A 383 12.45 7.20 -11.91
CA MET A 383 11.66 6.10 -12.45
C MET A 383 10.32 6.59 -13.00
N PHE A 384 9.64 7.49 -12.29
CA PHE A 384 8.26 7.88 -12.58
C PHE A 384 8.03 8.38 -14.02
N PRO A 385 8.92 9.19 -14.65
CA PRO A 385 8.76 9.55 -16.06
C PRO A 385 8.79 8.36 -17.03
N LYS A 386 9.51 7.28 -16.67
CA LYS A 386 9.56 6.04 -17.46
C LYS A 386 8.29 5.20 -17.26
N TYR A 387 7.75 5.19 -16.05
CA TYR A 387 6.44 4.60 -15.77
C TYR A 387 5.33 5.32 -16.56
N ALA A 388 5.32 6.66 -16.57
CA ALA A 388 4.38 7.43 -17.38
C ALA A 388 4.54 7.14 -18.89
N LEU A 389 5.76 6.93 -19.38
CA LEU A 389 6.00 6.50 -20.75
C LEU A 389 5.43 5.09 -21.02
N ALA A 390 5.61 4.15 -20.10
CA ALA A 390 5.08 2.81 -20.25
C ALA A 390 3.55 2.82 -20.30
N ASN A 391 2.89 3.63 -19.45
CA ASN A 391 1.44 3.84 -19.50
C ASN A 391 0.96 4.39 -20.85
N PHE A 392 1.71 5.32 -21.45
CA PHE A 392 1.34 5.89 -22.74
C PHE A 392 1.48 4.88 -23.88
N PHE A 393 2.56 4.10 -23.89
CA PHE A 393 2.87 3.17 -24.97
C PHE A 393 2.28 1.77 -24.79
N GLY A 394 1.69 1.47 -23.63
CA GLY A 394 1.35 0.09 -23.27
C GLY A 394 2.61 -0.78 -23.22
N ASP A 395 3.72 -0.26 -22.67
CA ASP A 395 4.97 -1.02 -22.54
C ASP A 395 4.88 -1.94 -21.31
N TYR A 396 4.04 -2.97 -21.41
CA TYR A 396 3.80 -3.99 -20.38
C TYR A 396 3.70 -5.36 -21.06
N LEU A 397 3.85 -6.46 -20.31
CA LEU A 397 3.67 -7.81 -20.84
C LEU A 397 2.29 -7.98 -21.51
N GLU A 398 1.25 -7.43 -20.87
CA GLU A 398 -0.13 -7.43 -21.37
C GLU A 398 -0.53 -6.14 -22.10
N GLY A 399 0.43 -5.28 -22.42
CA GLY A 399 0.17 -3.93 -22.91
C GLY A 399 -0.64 -3.85 -24.21
N ASP A 400 -0.67 -4.91 -25.00
CA ASP A 400 -1.51 -5.04 -26.20
C ASP A 400 -3.03 -5.08 -25.89
N LEU A 401 -3.41 -5.36 -24.63
CA LEU A 401 -4.79 -5.36 -24.15
C LEU A 401 -5.26 -3.97 -23.70
N PHE A 402 -4.31 -3.07 -23.39
CA PHE A 402 -4.62 -1.78 -22.81
C PHE A 402 -4.99 -0.77 -23.91
N PRO A 403 -5.92 0.16 -23.64
CA PRO A 403 -6.08 1.30 -24.53
C PRO A 403 -4.79 2.12 -24.62
N THR A 404 -4.71 2.99 -25.61
CA THR A 404 -3.65 4.01 -25.66
C THR A 404 -4.13 5.21 -24.84
N ALA A 405 -3.32 5.67 -23.89
CA ALA A 405 -3.64 6.88 -23.15
C ALA A 405 -3.79 8.08 -24.10
N PRO A 406 -4.79 8.97 -23.88
CA PRO A 406 -5.06 10.06 -24.80
C PRO A 406 -3.91 11.08 -24.78
N LEU A 407 -3.65 11.67 -25.94
CA LEU A 407 -2.87 12.90 -25.99
C LEU A 407 -3.69 14.01 -25.36
N HIS A 408 -3.11 14.70 -24.38
CA HIS A 408 -3.73 15.88 -23.80
C HIS A 408 -3.87 16.99 -24.85
N THR A 409 -2.81 17.22 -25.63
CA THR A 409 -2.86 18.20 -26.73
C THR A 409 -1.84 17.88 -27.82
N GLN A 410 -2.07 18.46 -29.00
CA GLN A 410 -1.17 18.40 -30.15
C GLN A 410 -0.91 19.81 -30.68
N PHE A 411 0.38 20.11 -30.87
CA PHE A 411 0.84 21.38 -31.42
C PHE A 411 1.38 21.17 -32.84
N ASP A 412 0.75 21.84 -33.80
CA ASP A 412 1.11 21.80 -35.22
C ASP A 412 1.74 23.13 -35.69
N ASP A 413 1.49 24.23 -34.98
CA ASP A 413 2.01 25.58 -35.31
C ASP A 413 3.26 25.94 -34.50
N TYR A 414 4.29 26.49 -35.18
CA TYR A 414 5.58 26.83 -34.57
C TYR A 414 6.11 28.21 -35.01
N PRO A 415 6.85 28.94 -34.16
CA PRO A 415 7.26 28.60 -32.79
C PRO A 415 6.09 28.65 -31.79
N LEU A 416 6.14 27.78 -30.79
CA LEU A 416 5.16 27.72 -29.70
C LEU A 416 5.73 28.41 -28.46
N GLU A 417 4.99 29.35 -27.90
CA GLU A 417 5.15 29.77 -26.50
C GLU A 417 4.07 29.02 -25.70
N PHE A 418 4.50 28.20 -24.73
CA PHE A 418 3.60 27.39 -23.91
C PHE A 418 3.98 27.54 -22.43
N VAL A 419 3.01 27.94 -21.62
CA VAL A 419 3.11 28.13 -20.18
C VAL A 419 2.13 27.18 -19.52
N ALA A 420 2.63 26.06 -18.99
CA ALA A 420 1.78 24.97 -18.50
C ALA A 420 0.68 25.41 -17.51
N GLY A 421 0.97 26.30 -16.56
CA GLY A 421 -0.04 26.78 -15.62
C GLY A 421 -1.11 27.70 -16.22
N GLU A 422 -0.86 28.30 -17.38
CA GLU A 422 -1.83 29.15 -18.08
C GLU A 422 -2.56 28.35 -19.17
N ASP A 423 -1.84 27.52 -19.91
CA ASP A 423 -2.34 26.80 -21.09
C ASP A 423 -2.99 25.46 -20.76
N LEU A 424 -2.57 24.78 -19.68
CA LEU A 424 -3.25 23.56 -19.21
C LEU A 424 -4.41 23.89 -18.26
N GLY A 425 -4.42 25.08 -17.65
CA GLY A 425 -5.45 25.47 -16.67
C GLY A 425 -5.53 24.49 -15.50
N ASP A 426 -6.72 23.88 -15.31
CA ASP A 426 -6.97 22.89 -14.26
C ASP A 426 -6.40 21.49 -14.62
N ASP A 427 -5.97 21.28 -15.87
CA ASP A 427 -5.42 20.01 -16.34
C ASP A 427 -3.90 19.91 -16.12
N VAL A 428 -3.30 20.75 -15.27
CA VAL A 428 -1.90 20.59 -14.87
C VAL A 428 -1.78 19.27 -14.11
N PRO A 429 -0.82 18.38 -14.44
CA PRO A 429 -0.70 17.10 -13.76
C PRO A 429 -0.49 17.28 -12.26
N GLU A 430 -1.20 16.50 -11.47
CA GLU A 430 -0.99 16.40 -10.03
C GLU A 430 0.39 15.79 -9.69
N ASN A 431 0.71 15.69 -8.40
CA ASN A 431 1.93 15.01 -7.98
C ASN A 431 1.89 13.54 -8.43
N PHE A 432 3.00 13.03 -8.98
CA PHE A 432 3.05 11.68 -9.56
C PHE A 432 1.90 11.41 -10.54
N ALA A 433 1.72 12.35 -11.48
CA ALA A 433 0.83 12.26 -12.63
C ALA A 433 1.55 12.69 -13.92
N ALA A 434 0.89 12.58 -15.07
CA ALA A 434 1.47 12.92 -16.37
C ALA A 434 0.45 13.52 -17.35
N ASN A 435 0.93 14.41 -18.22
CA ASN A 435 0.24 14.79 -19.45
C ASN A 435 1.06 14.40 -20.66
N TYR A 436 0.37 13.92 -21.71
CA TYR A 436 1.02 13.53 -22.96
C TYR A 436 0.81 14.60 -24.03
N LEU A 437 1.89 15.29 -24.40
CA LEU A 437 1.88 16.36 -25.39
C LEU A 437 2.54 15.88 -26.68
N ARG A 438 1.89 16.14 -27.83
CA ARG A 438 2.47 15.85 -29.15
C ARG A 438 2.91 17.13 -29.84
N PHE A 439 4.13 17.09 -30.38
CA PHE A 439 4.70 18.16 -31.18
C PHE A 439 4.93 17.63 -32.60
N ALA A 440 4.18 18.14 -33.59
CA ALA A 440 4.27 17.73 -34.99
C ALA A 440 4.68 18.92 -35.89
N PRO A 441 5.99 19.16 -36.10
CA PRO A 441 6.44 20.28 -36.92
C PRO A 441 6.14 20.09 -38.42
N ASP A 442 5.71 21.17 -39.08
CA ASP A 442 5.32 21.21 -40.50
C ASP A 442 6.43 20.79 -41.49
N SER A 443 7.71 20.97 -41.13
CA SER A 443 8.83 20.49 -41.95
C SER A 443 10.14 20.39 -41.16
N GLY A 444 10.71 19.19 -41.11
CA GLY A 444 12.04 18.92 -40.54
C GLY A 444 12.00 17.98 -39.34
N ASN A 445 13.02 17.11 -39.23
CA ASN A 445 13.17 16.16 -38.11
C ASN A 445 13.84 16.80 -36.88
N GLN A 446 13.81 18.13 -36.75
CA GLN A 446 14.47 18.85 -35.66
C GLN A 446 13.44 19.64 -34.86
N LEU A 447 13.32 19.27 -33.60
CA LEU A 447 12.51 19.92 -32.60
C LEU A 447 13.46 20.43 -31.51
N SER A 448 13.46 21.75 -31.28
CA SER A 448 14.25 22.39 -30.23
C SER A 448 13.31 22.96 -29.19
N PHE A 449 13.56 22.63 -27.92
CA PHE A 449 12.77 23.13 -26.81
C PHE A 449 13.64 23.97 -25.89
N HIS A 450 13.06 25.00 -25.30
CA HIS A 450 13.64 25.74 -24.18
C HIS A 450 12.60 25.74 -23.06
N ILE A 451 13.00 25.32 -21.86
CA ILE A 451 12.15 25.33 -20.68
C ILE A 451 12.72 26.40 -19.75
N GLU A 452 11.94 27.45 -19.48
CA GLU A 452 12.30 28.47 -18.50
C GLU A 452 11.62 28.17 -17.16
N GLY A 453 12.38 28.20 -16.06
CA GLY A 453 11.80 28.23 -14.70
C GLY A 453 11.81 26.95 -13.86
N ALA A 454 12.53 25.88 -14.22
CA ALA A 454 12.67 24.71 -13.33
C ALA A 454 14.13 24.48 -12.91
N ASP A 455 14.43 24.69 -11.63
CA ASP A 455 15.75 24.39 -11.05
C ASP A 455 16.11 22.90 -11.08
N ARG A 456 15.19 21.98 -11.41
CA ARG A 456 15.49 20.56 -11.65
C ARG A 456 14.44 19.90 -12.55
N VAL A 457 14.79 19.61 -13.80
CA VAL A 457 14.16 18.52 -14.58
C VAL A 457 15.29 17.82 -15.34
N GLY A 458 15.56 16.56 -15.00
CA GLY A 458 16.46 15.70 -15.76
C GLY A 458 15.75 15.17 -17.00
N GLY A 459 16.17 15.61 -18.18
CA GLY A 459 15.69 15.10 -19.47
C GLY A 459 16.85 14.64 -20.34
N ARG A 460 16.73 13.44 -20.91
CA ARG A 460 17.41 13.01 -22.13
C ARG A 460 16.38 12.63 -23.17
#